data_AF-F3G8Z7-F1
#
_entry.id   AF-F3G8Z7-F1
#
_cell.length_a   1.000
_cell.length_b   1.000
_cell.length_c   1.000
_cell.angle_alpha   90.00
_cell.angle_beta   90.00
_cell.angle_gamma   90.00
#
_symmetry.space_group_name_H-M   'P 1'
#
loop_
_entity.id
_entity.type
_entity.pdbx_description
1 polymer ?
#
loop_
_entity_poly.entity_id
_entity_poly.type
_entity_poly.pdbx_seq_one_letter_code
_entity_poly.pdbx_strand_id
1 'polypeptide(L)'
;PRFKAGLKSLPGFRKKKRINFNVIAYFFGPIYFFVLGLWKKGIALIGIMLATNALILLVCTLLGTEVPYALGGGLNVAFSLMYALTVNYSYYLKEVKGEQGWNPFKGMRL
;
A
#
# COMPACT_ATOMS: atom_id res chain seq x y z
N PRO A 1 -6.90 -19.74 -6.35
CA PRO A 1 -8.00 -20.60 -5.86
C PRO A 1 -8.16 -20.65 -4.31
N ARG A 2 -7.19 -21.17 -3.54
CA ARG A 2 -7.35 -21.38 -2.08
C ARG A 2 -7.56 -20.13 -1.21
N PHE A 3 -6.99 -18.99 -1.61
CA PHE A 3 -7.06 -17.75 -0.82
C PHE A 3 -8.51 -17.26 -0.60
N LYS A 4 -9.33 -17.18 -1.66
CA LYS A 4 -10.72 -16.70 -1.55
C LYS A 4 -11.59 -17.64 -0.70
N ALA A 5 -11.39 -18.96 -0.81
CA ALA A 5 -12.08 -19.95 0.02
C ALA A 5 -11.71 -19.81 1.50
N GLY A 6 -10.41 -19.70 1.82
CA GLY A 6 -9.94 -19.51 3.19
C GLY A 6 -10.33 -18.17 3.80
N LEU A 7 -10.38 -17.10 3.01
CA LEU A 7 -10.88 -15.81 3.50
C LEU A 7 -12.38 -15.85 3.77
N LYS A 8 -13.17 -16.55 2.93
CA LYS A 8 -14.62 -16.69 3.10
C LYS A 8 -14.98 -17.51 4.34
N SER A 9 -14.20 -18.55 4.66
CA SER A 9 -14.44 -19.42 5.82
C SER A 9 -14.15 -18.77 7.18
N LEU A 10 -13.48 -17.62 7.23
CA LEU A 10 -13.21 -16.92 8.49
C LEU A 10 -14.50 -16.44 9.16
N PRO A 11 -14.66 -16.67 10.47
CA PRO A 11 -15.85 -16.23 11.20
C PRO A 11 -15.83 -14.71 11.39
N GLY A 12 -16.92 -14.07 10.98
CA GLY A 12 -17.15 -12.64 11.16
C GLY A 12 -16.35 -11.73 10.21
N PHE A 13 -16.79 -10.47 10.15
CA PHE A 13 -16.22 -9.46 9.25
C PHE A 13 -14.88 -8.91 9.74
N ARG A 14 -14.69 -8.82 11.06
CA ARG A 14 -13.49 -8.25 11.68
C ARG A 14 -12.21 -9.01 11.33
N LYS A 15 -12.26 -10.35 11.31
CA LYS A 15 -11.10 -11.19 10.97
C LYS A 15 -10.70 -11.03 9.50
N LYS A 16 -11.69 -10.92 8.61
CA LYS A 16 -11.48 -10.68 7.17
C LYS A 16 -10.84 -9.31 6.93
N LYS A 17 -11.38 -8.26 7.58
CA LYS A 17 -10.80 -6.91 7.54
C LYS A 17 -9.35 -6.87 8.04
N ARG A 18 -9.04 -7.53 9.15
CA ARG A 18 -7.67 -7.54 9.72
C ARG A 18 -6.62 -8.12 8.77
N ILE A 19 -7.00 -9.08 7.92
CA ILE A 19 -6.08 -9.65 6.92
C ILE A 19 -5.85 -8.66 5.79
N ASN A 20 -6.91 -8.04 5.29
CA ASN A 20 -6.84 -7.16 4.13
C ASN A 20 -6.37 -5.74 4.45
N PHE A 21 -6.58 -5.25 5.66
CA PHE A 21 -6.35 -3.85 6.03
C PHE A 21 -5.64 -3.73 7.36
N ASN A 22 -4.65 -2.86 7.41
CA ASN A 22 -3.91 -2.53 8.62
C ASN A 22 -4.03 -1.03 8.93
N VAL A 23 -4.69 -0.73 10.06
CA VAL A 23 -4.94 0.65 10.51
C VAL A 23 -3.64 1.37 10.86
N ILE A 24 -2.65 0.68 11.44
CA ILE A 24 -1.37 1.31 11.81
C ILE A 24 -0.62 1.74 10.55
N ALA A 25 -0.59 0.86 9.54
CA ALA A 25 0.03 1.19 8.26
C ALA A 25 -0.72 2.25 7.45
N TYR A 26 -2.02 2.46 7.73
CA TYR A 26 -2.75 3.57 7.12
C TYR A 26 -2.18 4.93 7.56
N PHE A 27 -1.95 5.12 8.86
CA PHE A 27 -1.44 6.41 9.38
C PHE A 27 0.09 6.52 9.33
N PHE A 28 0.80 5.40 9.49
CA PHE A 28 2.26 5.37 9.64
C PHE A 28 2.96 4.57 8.53
N GLY A 29 2.35 4.45 7.35
CA GLY A 29 2.76 3.55 6.27
C GLY A 29 4.27 3.40 6.05
N PRO A 30 4.99 4.46 5.64
CA PRO A 30 6.43 4.40 5.41
C PRO A 30 7.20 3.92 6.65
N ILE A 31 7.02 4.60 7.79
CA ILE A 31 7.73 4.31 9.05
C ILE A 31 7.47 2.87 9.49
N TYR A 32 6.21 2.43 9.45
CA TYR A 32 5.80 1.10 9.86
C TYR A 32 6.40 0.00 8.97
N PHE A 33 6.53 0.24 7.65
CA PHE A 33 7.25 -0.69 6.77
C PHE A 33 8.72 -0.83 7.16
N PHE A 34 9.39 0.27 7.52
CA PHE A 34 10.79 0.20 7.98
C PHE A 34 10.92 -0.54 9.31
N VAL A 35 10.04 -0.27 10.28
CA VAL A 35 10.01 -0.99 11.58
C VAL A 35 9.84 -2.50 11.38
N LEU A 36 9.00 -2.91 10.44
CA LEU A 36 8.80 -4.34 10.11
C LEU A 36 9.90 -4.94 9.23
N GLY A 37 10.94 -4.17 8.86
CA GLY A 37 12.01 -4.62 7.98
C GLY A 37 11.58 -4.80 6.52
N LEU A 38 10.47 -4.20 6.09
CA LEU A 38 9.94 -4.25 4.72
C LEU A 38 10.54 -3.17 3.81
N TRP A 39 11.81 -2.81 4.04
CA TRP A 39 12.46 -1.62 3.45
C TRP A 39 12.41 -1.57 1.91
N LYS A 40 12.65 -2.68 1.19
CA LYS A 40 12.60 -2.70 -0.29
C LYS A 40 11.23 -2.27 -0.83
N LYS A 41 10.16 -2.86 -0.28
CA LYS A 41 8.78 -2.53 -0.66
C LYS A 41 8.38 -1.15 -0.17
N GLY A 42 8.86 -0.74 1.01
CA GLY A 42 8.67 0.61 1.54
C GLY A 42 9.25 1.67 0.60
N ILE A 43 10.49 1.49 0.15
CA ILE A 43 11.16 2.36 -0.84
C ILE A 43 10.44 2.31 -2.18
N ALA A 44 10.01 1.14 -2.65
CA ALA A 44 9.26 1.04 -3.91
C ALA A 44 7.95 1.84 -3.86
N LEU A 45 7.22 1.78 -2.73
CA LEU A 45 6.00 2.58 -2.53
C LEU A 45 6.30 4.08 -2.48
N ILE A 46 7.38 4.50 -1.81
CA ILE A 46 7.84 5.90 -1.82
C ILE A 46 8.16 6.33 -3.26
N GLY A 47 8.86 5.50 -4.03
CA GLY A 47 9.18 5.78 -5.43
C GLY A 47 7.93 5.97 -6.29
N ILE A 48 6.90 5.13 -6.10
CA ILE A 48 5.61 5.28 -6.76
C ILE A 48 4.95 6.61 -6.36
N MET A 49 4.94 6.95 -5.07
CA MET A 49 4.38 8.22 -4.59
C MET A 49 5.06 9.43 -5.23
N LEU A 50 6.38 9.46 -5.24
CA LEU A 50 7.16 10.56 -5.82
C LEU A 50 6.93 10.65 -7.34
N ALA A 51 6.96 9.52 -8.05
CA ALA A 51 6.73 9.47 -9.49
C ALA A 51 5.31 9.95 -9.86
N THR A 52 4.29 9.51 -9.14
CA THR A 52 2.91 9.95 -9.36
C THR A 52 2.76 11.46 -9.10
N ASN A 53 3.30 11.99 -8.01
CA ASN A 53 3.24 13.43 -7.74
C ASN A 53 4.01 14.26 -8.79
N ALA A 54 5.21 13.82 -9.17
CA ALA A 54 6.00 14.49 -10.20
C ALA A 54 5.28 14.51 -11.56
N LEU A 55 4.64 13.40 -11.93
CA LEU A 55 3.88 13.30 -13.18
C LEU A 55 2.65 14.22 -13.18
N ILE A 56 1.93 14.29 -12.07
CA ILE A 56 0.78 15.21 -11.92
C ILE A 56 1.25 16.65 -12.01
N LEU A 57 2.31 17.02 -11.29
CA LEU A 57 2.87 18.36 -11.33
C LEU A 57 3.32 18.74 -12.75
N LEU A 58 4.00 17.83 -13.45
CA LEU A 58 4.43 18.04 -14.83
C LEU A 58 3.25 18.30 -15.76
N VAL A 59 2.20 17.47 -15.69
CA VAL A 59 1.00 17.62 -16.53
C VAL A 59 0.29 18.95 -16.25
N CYS A 60 0.08 19.30 -14.98
CA CYS A 60 -0.52 20.59 -14.60
C CYS A 60 0.30 21.77 -15.12
N THR A 61 1.63 21.71 -14.99
CA THR A 61 2.55 22.76 -15.49
C THR A 61 2.44 22.92 -17.01
N LEU A 62 2.42 21.81 -17.76
CA LEU A 62 2.29 21.84 -19.23
C LEU A 62 0.93 22.40 -19.69
N LEU A 63 -0.12 22.21 -18.89
CA LEU A 63 -1.46 22.73 -19.16
C LEU A 63 -1.68 24.16 -18.62
N GLY A 64 -0.69 24.74 -17.93
CA GLY A 64 -0.85 26.05 -17.27
C GLY A 64 -1.91 26.05 -16.16
N THR A 65 -2.18 24.89 -15.56
CA THR A 65 -3.17 24.73 -14.48
C THR A 65 -2.48 24.43 -13.15
N GLU A 66 -3.14 24.78 -12.05
CA GLU A 66 -2.68 24.42 -10.71
C GLU A 66 -3.20 23.03 -10.30
N VAL A 67 -2.48 22.36 -9.40
CA VAL A 67 -2.92 21.08 -8.85
C VAL A 67 -4.11 21.32 -7.91
N PRO A 68 -5.30 20.74 -8.18
CA PRO A 68 -6.47 20.96 -7.33
C PRO A 68 -6.23 20.43 -5.91
N TYR A 69 -6.62 21.20 -4.89
CA TYR A 69 -6.48 20.79 -3.49
C TYR A 69 -7.12 19.42 -3.20
N ALA A 70 -8.30 19.18 -3.77
CA ALA A 70 -9.02 17.91 -3.63
C ALA A 70 -8.23 16.72 -4.21
N LEU A 71 -7.45 16.93 -5.29
CA LEU A 71 -6.59 15.90 -5.87
C LEU A 71 -5.46 15.54 -4.90
N GLY A 72 -4.80 16.55 -4.33
CA GLY A 72 -3.75 16.34 -3.33
C GLY A 72 -4.25 15.59 -2.09
N GLY A 73 -5.41 15.99 -1.56
CA GLY A 73 -6.06 15.27 -0.45
C GLY A 73 -6.41 13.82 -0.79
N GLY A 74 -7.00 13.59 -1.97
CA GLY A 74 -7.35 12.26 -2.46
C GLY A 74 -6.14 11.34 -2.63
N LEU A 75 -5.03 11.86 -3.15
CA LEU A 75 -3.79 11.10 -3.31
C LEU A 75 -3.19 10.66 -1.96
N ASN A 76 -3.19 11.54 -0.96
CA ASN A 76 -2.73 11.19 0.38
C ASN A 76 -3.54 10.02 0.98
N VAL A 77 -4.86 10.04 0.82
CA VAL A 77 -5.73 8.93 1.23
C VAL A 77 -5.41 7.67 0.43
N ALA A 78 -5.24 7.79 -0.89
CA ALA A 78 -4.93 6.64 -1.75
C ALA A 78 -3.60 5.98 -1.38
N PHE A 79 -2.54 6.77 -1.10
CA PHE A 79 -1.25 6.24 -0.67
C PHE A 79 -1.32 5.60 0.73
N SER A 80 -2.05 6.22 1.65
CA SER A 80 -2.30 5.66 2.98
C SER A 80 -3.01 4.30 2.89
N LEU A 81 -4.04 4.21 2.03
CA LEU A 81 -4.71 2.95 1.72
C LEU A 81 -3.76 1.92 1.10
N MET A 82 -2.86 2.34 0.21
CA MET A 82 -1.89 1.45 -0.42
C MET A 82 -1.01 0.77 0.62
N TYR A 83 -0.44 1.53 1.57
CA TYR A 83 0.30 0.95 2.69
C TYR A 83 -0.54 0.02 3.56
N ALA A 84 -1.76 0.44 3.91
CA ALA A 84 -2.68 -0.32 4.74
C ALA A 84 -3.06 -1.67 4.15
N LEU A 85 -3.24 -1.74 2.83
CA LEU A 85 -3.63 -2.95 2.11
C LEU A 85 -2.44 -3.88 1.82
N THR A 86 -1.24 -3.32 1.70
CA THR A 86 -0.05 -4.08 1.28
C THR A 86 0.74 -4.68 2.44
N VAL A 87 0.73 -4.06 3.63
CA VAL A 87 1.65 -4.43 4.71
C VAL A 87 1.50 -5.87 5.18
N ASN A 88 0.28 -6.36 5.36
CA ASN A 88 0.02 -7.67 5.95
C ASN A 88 0.53 -8.79 5.04
N TYR A 89 0.29 -8.66 3.73
CA TYR A 89 0.80 -9.60 2.73
C TYR A 89 2.32 -9.53 2.63
N SER A 90 2.88 -8.33 2.69
CA SER A 90 4.32 -8.13 2.61
C SER A 90 5.05 -8.72 3.81
N TYR A 91 4.49 -8.54 5.01
CA TYR A 91 4.99 -9.15 6.22
C TYR A 91 4.90 -10.67 6.18
N TYR A 92 3.76 -11.22 5.74
CA TYR A 92 3.59 -12.67 5.57
C TYR A 92 4.61 -13.27 4.58
N LEU A 93 4.84 -12.62 3.43
CA LEU A 93 5.82 -13.10 2.46
C LEU A 93 7.25 -13.09 3.04
N LYS A 94 7.59 -12.07 3.83
CA LYS A 94 8.90 -11.98 4.49
C LYS A 94 9.08 -13.08 5.54
N GLU A 95 8.16 -13.18 6.50
CA GLU A 95 8.30 -14.07 7.66
C GLU A 95 8.05 -15.54 7.33
N VAL A 96 7.08 -15.84 6.46
CA VAL A 96 6.66 -17.23 6.20
C VAL A 96 7.36 -17.82 4.98
N LYS A 97 7.71 -16.97 3.99
CA LYS A 97 8.32 -17.45 2.73
C LYS A 97 9.77 -17.00 2.53
N GLY A 98 10.32 -16.15 3.42
CA GLY A 98 11.64 -15.55 3.21
C GLY A 98 11.70 -14.61 2.00
N GLU A 99 10.57 -14.21 1.43
CA GLU A 99 10.51 -13.45 0.19
C GLU A 99 10.47 -11.94 0.46
N GLN A 100 11.61 -11.28 0.27
CA GLN A 100 11.74 -9.83 0.40
C GLN A 100 12.20 -9.18 -0.91
N GLY A 101 11.25 -9.00 -1.84
CA GLY A 101 11.47 -8.36 -3.16
C GLY A 101 11.00 -6.90 -3.24
N TRP A 102 11.22 -6.29 -4.41
CA TRP A 102 10.89 -4.88 -4.67
C TRP A 102 9.43 -4.63 -5.04
N ASN A 103 8.72 -5.62 -5.61
CA ASN A 103 7.32 -5.46 -5.99
C ASN A 103 6.42 -5.40 -4.73
N PRO A 104 5.86 -4.23 -4.36
CA PRO A 104 5.04 -4.12 -3.16
C PRO A 104 3.72 -4.89 -3.30
N PHE A 105 3.20 -5.02 -4.53
CA PHE A 105 1.92 -5.68 -4.81
C PHE A 105 2.02 -7.21 -4.88
N LYS A 106 3.22 -7.78 -4.73
CA LYS A 106 3.38 -9.24 -4.74
C LYS A 106 2.56 -9.88 -3.62
N GLY A 107 1.73 -10.86 -3.98
CA GLY A 107 0.90 -11.61 -3.04
C GLY A 107 -0.45 -10.97 -2.74
N MET A 108 -0.71 -9.74 -3.20
CA MET A 108 -2.04 -9.17 -3.17
C MET A 108 -2.95 -9.97 -4.11
N ARG A 109 -4.08 -10.46 -3.60
CA ARG A 109 -5.08 -11.19 -4.37
C ARG A 109 -6.44 -10.54 -4.11
N LEU A 110 -6.83 -9.65 -5.02
CA LEU A 110 -8.19 -9.08 -5.11
C LEU A 110 -9.22 -10.18 -5.41
#